data_AF-A0A420RS82-F1
#
_entry.id   AF-A0A420RS82-F1
#
_cell.length_a   1.000
_cell.length_b   1.000
_cell.length_c   1.000
_cell.angle_alpha   90.00
_cell.angle_beta   90.00
_cell.angle_gamma   90.00
#
_symmetry.space_group_name_H-M   'P 1'
#
loop_
_entity.id
_entity.type
_entity.pdbx_description
1 polymer ?
#
loop_
_entity_poly.entity_id
_entity_poly.type
_entity_poly.pdbx_seq_one_letter_code
_entity_poly.pdbx_strand_id
1 'polypeptide(L)'
;MRLMTMLTESADIVCTTPSLAHTEDHLRSWKLERARGVAIDEAGGMSRGDLYSIWGNTLLPCLLAGNEEFVPLELKSYHDRDVNGNMRNRFGDDARKSALEFLTATGWPVYRVRAQ
;
A
#
# COMPACT_ATOMS: atom_id res chain seq x y z
N MET A 1 -13.12 5.41 23.18
CA MET A 1 -12.32 5.93 22.05
C MET A 1 -11.50 7.20 22.34
N ARG A 2 -11.84 8.04 23.34
CA ARG A 2 -11.12 9.31 23.62
C ARG A 2 -9.60 9.18 23.80
N LEU A 3 -9.12 8.10 24.43
CA LEU A 3 -7.68 7.88 24.64
C LEU A 3 -6.91 7.70 23.33
N MET A 4 -7.43 6.93 22.37
CA MET A 4 -6.73 6.68 21.11
C MET A 4 -6.59 7.94 20.28
N THR A 5 -7.64 8.77 20.23
CA THR A 5 -7.58 10.09 19.59
C THR A 5 -6.52 10.99 20.24
N MET A 6 -6.46 11.04 21.57
CA MET A 6 -5.45 11.85 22.27
C MET A 6 -4.02 11.36 22.00
N LEU A 7 -3.83 10.05 21.92
CA LEU A 7 -2.53 9.46 21.59
C LEU A 7 -2.11 9.79 20.16
N THR A 8 -3.00 9.64 19.18
CA THR A 8 -2.66 9.95 17.78
C THR A 8 -2.44 11.44 17.58
N GLU A 9 -3.24 12.31 18.18
CA GLU A 9 -3.07 13.77 18.10
C GLU A 9 -1.72 14.27 18.67
N SER A 10 -1.15 13.52 19.61
CA SER A 10 0.14 13.86 20.25
C SER A 10 1.34 13.15 19.60
N ALA A 11 1.11 12.23 18.66
CA ALA A 11 2.16 11.42 18.06
C ALA A 11 2.82 12.13 16.87
N ASP A 12 4.14 12.08 16.81
CA ASP A 12 4.92 12.51 15.64
C ASP A 12 4.80 11.53 14.47
N ILE A 13 4.69 10.23 14.78
CA ILE A 13 4.59 9.14 13.81
C ILE A 13 3.50 8.18 14.27
N VAL A 14 2.60 7.81 13.35
CA VAL A 14 1.55 6.82 13.56
C VAL A 14 1.77 5.64 12.62
N CYS A 15 2.04 4.47 13.19
CA CYS A 15 2.21 3.22 12.45
C CYS A 15 0.88 2.46 12.40
N THR A 16 0.47 2.03 11.20
CA THR A 16 -0.79 1.31 10.98
C THR A 16 -0.71 0.47 9.71
N THR A 17 -1.63 -0.47 9.55
CA THR A 17 -1.86 -1.13 8.26
C THR A 17 -2.67 -0.22 7.32
N PRO A 18 -2.60 -0.45 5.99
CA PRO A 18 -3.43 0.28 5.04
C PRO A 18 -4.93 0.18 5.34
N SER A 19 -5.40 -1.01 5.73
CA SER A 19 -6.81 -1.24 6.07
C SER A 19 -7.30 -0.34 7.22
N LEU A 20 -6.56 -0.33 8.34
CA LEU A 20 -6.94 0.43 9.54
C LEU A 20 -6.86 1.94 9.32
N ALA A 21 -5.92 2.41 8.50
CA ALA A 21 -5.77 3.83 8.19
C ALA A 21 -7.01 4.47 7.51
N HIS A 22 -7.94 3.64 7.03
CA HIS A 22 -9.21 4.10 6.45
C HIS A 22 -10.42 3.81 7.32
N THR A 23 -10.44 2.63 7.94
CA THR A 23 -11.59 2.18 8.72
C THR A 23 -11.68 2.86 10.07
N GLU A 24 -10.55 3.25 10.65
CA GLU A 24 -10.50 3.93 11.95
C GLU A 24 -10.51 5.45 11.77
N ASP A 25 -11.56 6.11 12.26
CA ASP A 25 -11.75 7.56 12.10
C ASP A 25 -10.55 8.38 12.63
N HIS A 26 -10.00 7.99 13.79
CA HIS A 26 -8.88 8.69 14.42
C HIS A 26 -7.57 8.56 13.61
N LEU A 27 -7.36 7.45 12.90
CA LEU A 27 -6.22 7.26 12.00
C LEU A 27 -6.43 7.99 10.67
N ARG A 28 -7.66 7.93 10.13
CA ARG A 28 -8.03 8.64 8.90
C ARG A 28 -7.87 10.16 9.05
N SER A 29 -8.39 10.73 10.14
CA SER A 29 -8.24 12.15 10.45
C SER A 29 -6.77 12.53 10.63
N TRP A 30 -5.98 11.74 11.37
CA TRP A 30 -4.56 12.02 11.54
C TRP A 30 -3.81 12.03 10.20
N LYS A 31 -4.07 11.04 9.32
CA LYS A 31 -3.48 10.97 7.98
C LYS A 31 -3.80 12.21 7.14
N LEU A 32 -5.04 12.69 7.18
CA LEU A 32 -5.50 13.82 6.35
C LEU A 32 -5.09 15.18 6.90
N GLU A 33 -5.04 15.34 8.23
CA GLU A 33 -4.89 16.64 8.87
C GLU A 33 -3.48 16.90 9.42
N ARG A 34 -2.73 15.85 9.74
CA ARG A 34 -1.45 15.94 10.47
C ARG A 34 -0.27 15.40 9.68
N ALA A 35 -0.44 14.27 8.98
CA ALA A 35 0.67 13.61 8.29
C ALA A 35 1.33 14.54 7.26
N ARG A 36 2.67 14.51 7.22
CA ARG A 36 3.49 15.29 6.27
C ARG A 36 4.20 14.41 5.24
N GLY A 37 4.05 13.10 5.36
CA GLY A 37 4.67 12.10 4.51
C GLY A 37 4.12 10.73 4.86
N VAL A 38 4.38 9.77 3.98
CA VAL A 38 4.05 8.35 4.17
C VAL A 38 5.32 7.55 3.96
N ALA A 39 5.60 6.63 4.88
CA ALA A 39 6.62 5.61 4.70
C ALA A 39 5.94 4.23 4.75
N ILE A 40 6.22 3.40 3.76
CA ILE A 40 5.65 2.07 3.61
C ILE A 40 6.79 1.08 3.62
N ASP A 41 6.78 0.22 4.63
CA ASP A 41 7.61 -0.97 4.67
C ASP A 41 6.88 -2.16 4.02
N GLU A 42 7.64 -3.15 3.58
CA GLU A 42 7.12 -4.35 2.90
C GLU A 42 6.20 -4.05 1.70
N ALA A 43 6.50 -2.98 0.94
CA ALA A 43 5.74 -2.55 -0.22
C ALA A 43 5.72 -3.61 -1.36
N GLY A 44 6.63 -4.58 -1.32
CA GLY A 44 6.62 -5.77 -2.19
C GLY A 44 5.47 -6.74 -1.89
N GLY A 45 4.91 -6.72 -0.68
CA GLY A 45 3.73 -7.50 -0.30
C GLY A 45 2.41 -6.71 -0.38
N MET A 46 2.45 -5.48 -0.88
CA MET A 46 1.30 -4.57 -0.89
C MET A 46 0.67 -4.46 -2.28
N SER A 47 -0.65 -4.50 -2.37
CA SER A 47 -1.36 -4.24 -3.64
C SER A 47 -1.32 -2.76 -4.01
N ARG A 48 -1.45 -2.44 -5.31
CA ARG A 48 -1.61 -1.04 -5.74
C ARG A 48 -2.83 -0.36 -5.14
N GLY A 49 -3.92 -1.12 -4.91
CA GLY A 49 -5.12 -0.62 -4.27
C GLY A 49 -4.86 -0.16 -2.84
N ASP A 50 -4.12 -0.95 -2.06
CA ASP A 50 -3.70 -0.59 -0.71
C ASP A 50 -2.81 0.66 -0.70
N LEU A 51 -1.84 0.73 -1.61
CA LEU A 51 -0.99 1.91 -1.77
C LEU A 51 -1.83 3.16 -2.07
N TYR A 52 -2.72 3.11 -3.07
CA TYR A 52 -3.54 4.26 -3.47
C TYR A 52 -4.51 4.68 -2.38
N SER A 53 -4.96 3.74 -1.56
CA SER A 53 -5.75 4.06 -0.39
C SER A 53 -4.96 4.98 0.55
N ILE A 54 -3.68 4.71 0.80
CA ILE A 54 -2.89 5.49 1.76
C ILE A 54 -2.37 6.78 1.14
N TRP A 55 -1.73 6.67 -0.02
CA TRP A 55 -0.99 7.75 -0.65
C TRP A 55 -1.76 8.49 -1.75
N GLY A 56 -2.57 7.75 -2.54
CA GLY A 56 -3.02 8.17 -3.88
C GLY A 56 -3.76 9.50 -3.97
N ASN A 57 -4.54 9.88 -2.95
CA ASN A 57 -5.30 11.14 -2.94
C ASN A 57 -4.65 12.25 -2.09
N THR A 58 -3.53 11.95 -1.43
CA THR A 58 -2.89 12.89 -0.49
C THR A 58 -1.74 13.67 -1.13
N LEU A 59 -1.13 13.11 -2.19
CA LEU A 59 0.10 13.61 -2.82
C LEU A 59 1.24 13.92 -1.81
N LEU A 60 1.18 13.31 -0.62
CA LEU A 60 2.22 13.45 0.37
C LEU A 60 3.53 12.84 -0.16
N PRO A 61 4.70 13.35 0.26
CA PRO A 61 5.97 12.67 0.08
C PRO A 61 5.84 11.21 0.51
N CYS A 62 6.29 10.27 -0.34
CA CYS A 62 6.10 8.84 -0.15
C CYS A 62 7.44 8.11 -0.27
N LEU A 63 7.79 7.33 0.75
CA LEU A 63 8.91 6.40 0.75
C LEU A 63 8.35 4.97 0.74
N LEU A 64 8.84 4.16 -0.19
CA LEU A 64 8.49 2.75 -0.33
C LEU A 64 9.75 1.91 -0.13
N ALA A 65 9.69 0.97 0.80
CA ALA A 65 10.73 0.01 1.08
C ALA A 65 10.17 -1.41 0.92
N GLY A 66 11.02 -2.34 0.51
CA GLY A 66 10.68 -3.74 0.32
C GLY A 66 11.75 -4.47 -0.49
N ASN A 67 11.59 -5.78 -0.64
CA ASN A 67 12.53 -6.61 -1.39
C ASN A 67 12.38 -6.41 -2.91
N GLU A 68 13.50 -6.56 -3.65
CA GLU A 68 13.54 -6.54 -5.12
C GLU A 68 13.11 -7.87 -5.74
N GLU A 69 13.11 -8.95 -4.94
CA GLU A 69 12.50 -10.22 -5.34
C GLU A 69 10.98 -10.07 -5.33
N PHE A 70 10.42 -9.67 -6.46
CA PHE A 70 8.98 -9.49 -6.61
C PHE A 70 8.26 -10.84 -6.61
N VAL A 71 7.64 -11.15 -5.47
CA VAL A 71 6.74 -12.30 -5.32
C VAL A 71 5.33 -11.88 -5.74
N PRO A 72 4.69 -12.58 -6.70
CA PRO A 72 3.34 -12.24 -7.12
C PRO A 72 2.33 -12.34 -5.97
N LEU A 73 1.51 -11.31 -5.79
CA LEU A 73 0.49 -11.28 -4.74
C LEU A 73 -0.55 -12.39 -4.96
N GLU A 74 -1.11 -12.87 -3.85
CA GLU A 74 -2.26 -13.77 -3.89
C GLU A 74 -3.53 -13.00 -4.23
N LEU A 75 -4.24 -13.45 -5.25
CA LEU A 75 -5.55 -12.92 -5.62
C LEU A 75 -6.54 -14.07 -5.74
N LYS A 76 -7.58 -14.04 -4.92
CA LYS A 76 -8.65 -15.06 -4.93
C LYS A 76 -9.26 -15.24 -6.32
N SER A 77 -9.44 -14.14 -7.05
CA SER A 77 -10.06 -14.15 -8.38
C SER A 77 -9.11 -14.51 -9.53
N TYR A 78 -7.84 -14.83 -9.25
CA TYR A 78 -6.84 -15.03 -10.30
C TYR A 78 -7.16 -16.20 -11.23
N HIS A 79 -7.70 -17.30 -10.70
CA HIS A 79 -8.08 -18.47 -11.47
C HIS A 79 -9.59 -18.59 -11.71
N ASP A 80 -10.36 -17.57 -11.31
CA ASP A 80 -11.81 -17.57 -11.44
C ASP A 80 -12.23 -17.49 -12.91
N ARG A 81 -13.05 -18.46 -13.33
CA ARG A 81 -13.62 -18.51 -14.67
C ARG A 81 -15.14 -18.35 -14.64
N ASP A 82 -15.68 -17.78 -15.71
CA ASP A 82 -17.11 -17.73 -15.95
C ASP A 82 -17.64 -19.06 -16.51
N VAL A 83 -18.96 -19.14 -16.75
CA VAL A 83 -19.62 -20.33 -17.31
C VAL A 83 -19.14 -20.69 -18.73
N ASN A 84 -18.50 -19.75 -19.42
CA ASN A 84 -17.96 -19.92 -20.77
C ASN A 84 -16.45 -20.24 -20.74
N GLY A 85 -15.86 -20.40 -19.54
CA GLY A 85 -14.44 -20.70 -19.37
C GLY A 85 -13.51 -19.48 -19.50
N ASN A 86 -14.04 -18.27 -19.64
CA ASN A 86 -13.25 -17.04 -19.69
C ASN A 86 -12.77 -16.64 -18.30
N MET A 87 -11.57 -16.06 -18.22
CA MET A 87 -11.07 -15.46 -16.98
C MET A 87 -11.98 -14.30 -16.56
N ARG A 88 -12.53 -14.37 -15.34
CA ARG A 88 -13.32 -13.28 -14.76
C ARG A 88 -12.43 -12.08 -14.47
N ASN A 89 -11.25 -12.31 -13.89
CA ASN A 89 -10.26 -11.27 -13.69
C ASN A 89 -9.31 -11.20 -14.89
N ARG A 90 -9.68 -10.42 -15.92
CA ARG A 90 -8.86 -10.22 -17.11
C ARG A 90 -7.56 -9.46 -16.85
N PHE A 91 -7.47 -8.78 -15.72
CA PHE A 91 -6.28 -8.05 -15.28
C PHE A 91 -5.53 -8.81 -14.18
N GLY A 92 -5.79 -10.12 -14.01
CA GLY A 92 -5.23 -10.93 -12.95
C GLY A 92 -3.70 -10.82 -12.86
N ASP A 93 -3.00 -10.98 -13.99
CA ASP A 93 -1.54 -10.90 -14.01
C ASP A 93 -1.01 -9.52 -13.58
N ASP A 94 -1.68 -8.44 -13.99
CA ASP A 94 -1.28 -7.08 -13.60
C ASP A 94 -1.67 -6.75 -12.15
N ALA A 95 -2.79 -7.27 -11.67
CA ALA A 95 -3.26 -7.08 -10.31
C ALA A 95 -2.37 -7.80 -9.27
N ARG A 96 -1.63 -8.84 -9.69
CA ARG A 96 -0.69 -9.57 -8.83
C ARG A 96 0.65 -8.86 -8.65
N LYS A 97 0.92 -7.81 -9.43
CA LYS A 97 2.11 -6.99 -9.24
C LYS A 97 1.97 -6.15 -7.99
N SER A 98 3.01 -6.12 -7.18
CA SER A 98 3.04 -5.28 -5.98
C SER A 98 3.11 -3.80 -6.33
N ALA A 99 2.80 -2.96 -5.35
CA ALA A 99 2.96 -1.52 -5.46
C ALA A 99 4.43 -1.13 -5.77
N LEU A 100 5.39 -1.78 -5.11
CA LEU A 100 6.81 -1.55 -5.33
C LEU A 100 7.27 -1.99 -6.72
N GLU A 101 6.83 -3.17 -7.18
CA GLU A 101 7.13 -3.68 -8.53
C GLU A 101 6.62 -2.72 -9.59
N PHE A 102 5.35 -2.29 -9.47
CA PHE A 102 4.73 -1.40 -10.43
C PHE A 102 5.47 -0.06 -10.55
N LEU A 103 5.75 0.60 -9.42
CA LEU A 103 6.43 1.90 -9.45
C LEU A 103 7.86 1.79 -9.95
N THR A 104 8.60 0.76 -9.54
CA THR A 104 9.95 0.49 -10.05
C THR A 104 9.94 0.27 -11.57
N ALA A 105 8.97 -0.49 -12.08
CA ALA A 105 8.81 -0.76 -13.51
C ALA A 105 8.48 0.49 -14.34
N THR A 106 7.88 1.52 -13.72
CA THR A 106 7.62 2.82 -14.38
C THR A 106 8.85 3.73 -14.45
N GLY A 107 10.02 3.29 -13.96
CA GLY A 107 11.28 4.01 -14.09
C GLY A 107 11.58 5.00 -12.96
N TRP A 108 10.93 4.84 -11.80
CA TRP A 108 11.22 5.68 -10.63
C TRP A 108 12.63 5.42 -10.10
N PRO A 109 13.33 6.44 -9.57
CA PRO A 109 14.62 6.24 -8.91
C PRO A 109 14.48 5.31 -7.71
N VAL A 110 15.28 4.25 -7.68
CA VAL A 110 15.33 3.29 -6.56
C VAL A 110 16.72 3.29 -5.95
N TYR A 111 16.77 3.53 -4.64
CA TYR A 111 17.98 3.33 -3.85
C TYR A 111 18.08 1.86 -3.44
N ARG A 112 19.20 1.21 -3.79
CA ARG A 112 19.42 -0.21 -3.52
C ARG A 112 20.44 -0.39 -2.40
N VAL A 113 20.03 -1.02 -1.31
CA VAL A 113 20.92 -1.40 -0.22
C VAL A 113 21.66 -2.69 -0.64
N ARG A 114 22.97 -2.60 -0.83
CA ARG A 114 23.81 -3.73 -1.31
C ARG A 114 24.62 -4.43 -0.22
N ALA A 115 24.56 -3.94 1.01
CA ALA A 115 25.26 -4.51 2.16
C ALA A 115 24.22 -4.98 3.18
N GLN A 116 24.40 -6.18 3.72
CA GLN A 116 23.62 -6.75 4.81
C GLN A 116 24.42 -6.71 6.12
#